data_AF-A0A924DPX4-F1
#
_entry.id   AF-A0A924DPX4-F1
#
_cell.length_a   1.000
_cell.length_b   1.000
_cell.length_c   1.000
_cell.angle_alpha   90.00
_cell.angle_beta   90.00
_cell.angle_gamma   90.00
#
_symmetry.space_group_name_H-M   'P 1'
#
loop_
_entity.id
_entity.type
_entity.pdbx_description
1 polymer ?
#
loop_
_entity_poly.entity_id
_entity_poly.type
_entity_poly.pdbx_seq_one_letter_code
_entity_poly.pdbx_strand_id
1 'polypeptide(L)'
;MKKIIVLILFFNMQALSAAMTKDFVVTRLNYDQEKKDYQIDFKNQAGVYKVRETLMDCLRELRESLKEKKPVRVVFKPMGLVITSCSKVSTK
;
A
#
# COMPACT_ATOMS: atom_id res chain seq x y z
N MET A 1 10.78 31.74 -45.72
CA MET A 1 11.37 30.66 -44.92
C MET A 1 10.74 30.67 -43.52
N LYS A 2 9.64 29.92 -43.30
CA LYS A 2 8.98 29.83 -41.99
C LYS A 2 9.50 28.58 -41.28
N LYS A 3 10.19 28.75 -40.15
CA LYS A 3 10.73 27.66 -39.33
C LYS A 3 9.56 26.95 -38.64
N ILE A 4 9.36 25.68 -38.97
CA ILE A 4 8.43 24.79 -38.26
C ILE A 4 9.17 24.32 -37.00
N ILE A 5 8.72 24.77 -35.83
CA ILE A 5 9.17 24.24 -34.55
C ILE A 5 8.28 23.03 -34.26
N VAL A 6 8.80 21.83 -34.50
CA VAL A 6 8.17 20.58 -34.06
C VAL A 6 8.52 20.40 -32.58
N LEU A 7 7.59 20.79 -31.70
CA LEU A 7 7.71 20.55 -30.27
C LEU A 7 7.35 19.08 -30.00
N ILE A 8 8.35 18.20 -29.97
CA ILE A 8 8.16 16.81 -29.58
C ILE A 8 7.98 16.78 -28.06
N LEU A 9 6.72 16.75 -27.60
CA LEU A 9 6.39 16.44 -26.21
C LEU A 9 6.67 14.94 -25.99
N PHE A 10 7.89 14.63 -25.55
CA PHE A 10 8.20 13.37 -24.88
C PHE A 10 7.43 13.32 -23.56
N PHE A 11 6.16 12.89 -23.60
CA PHE A 11 5.46 12.45 -22.40
C PHE A 11 6.16 11.17 -21.91
N ASN A 12 7.01 11.34 -20.91
CA ASN A 12 7.63 10.26 -20.16
C ASN A 12 6.53 9.39 -19.55
N MET A 13 6.14 8.30 -20.21
CA MET A 13 5.30 7.22 -19.67
C MET A 13 6.03 6.38 -18.60
N GLN A 14 6.90 6.99 -17.79
CA GLN A 14 7.62 6.28 -16.72
C GLN A 14 6.95 6.46 -15.33
N ALA A 15 5.78 7.10 -15.27
CA ALA A 15 5.08 7.35 -14.00
C ALA A 15 4.10 6.26 -13.56
N LEU A 16 4.00 5.12 -14.28
CA LEU A 16 2.89 4.17 -14.08
C LEU A 16 3.21 2.89 -13.28
N SER A 17 4.31 2.81 -12.53
CA SER A 17 4.45 1.70 -11.57
C SER A 17 5.31 1.98 -10.32
N ALA A 18 5.35 3.23 -9.84
CA ALA A 18 5.97 3.48 -8.54
C ALA A 18 5.14 2.79 -7.44
N ALA A 19 5.76 1.86 -6.72
CA ALA A 19 5.14 1.23 -5.55
C ALA A 19 4.72 2.32 -4.56
N MET A 20 3.48 2.27 -4.09
CA MET A 20 2.95 3.30 -3.19
C MET A 20 3.25 2.90 -1.73
N THR A 21 4.11 3.66 -1.08
CA THR A 21 4.41 3.49 0.35
C THR A 21 3.57 4.45 1.18
N LYS A 22 2.82 3.92 2.16
CA LYS A 22 1.94 4.70 3.03
C LYS A 22 1.96 4.15 4.44
N ASP A 23 1.80 5.04 5.42
CA ASP A 23 1.70 4.67 6.83
C ASP A 23 0.22 4.53 7.20
N PHE A 24 -0.14 3.38 7.78
CA PHE A 24 -1.51 3.02 8.13
C PHE A 24 -1.62 2.51 9.55
N VAL A 25 -2.77 2.70 10.18
CA VAL A 25 -3.13 1.99 11.41
C VAL A 25 -4.06 0.84 11.03
N VAL A 26 -3.73 -0.38 11.45
CA VAL A 26 -4.61 -1.54 11.25
C VAL A 26 -5.78 -1.44 12.23
N THR A 27 -7.00 -1.47 11.71
CA THR A 27 -8.23 -1.42 12.52
C THR A 27 -8.96 -2.76 12.58
N ARG A 28 -8.69 -3.65 11.62
CA ARG A 28 -9.21 -5.02 11.59
C ARG A 28 -8.20 -5.95 10.94
N LEU A 29 -8.06 -7.14 11.50
CA LEU A 29 -7.31 -8.24 10.93
C LEU A 29 -8.07 -9.54 11.25
N ASN A 30 -8.70 -10.15 10.24
CA ASN A 30 -9.47 -11.38 10.38
C ASN A 30 -9.02 -12.42 9.35
N TYR A 31 -8.89 -13.68 9.77
CA TYR A 31 -8.60 -14.77 8.84
C TYR A 31 -9.90 -15.39 8.34
N ASP A 32 -10.06 -15.46 7.02
CA ASP A 32 -11.16 -16.17 6.36
C ASP A 32 -10.71 -17.61 6.10
N GLN A 33 -11.22 -18.56 6.88
CA GLN A 33 -10.84 -19.98 6.77
C GLN A 33 -11.26 -20.61 5.45
N GLU A 34 -12.36 -20.16 4.87
CA GLU A 34 -12.91 -20.69 3.62
C GLU A 34 -12.05 -20.26 2.43
N LYS A 35 -11.69 -18.97 2.39
CA LYS A 35 -10.85 -18.41 1.31
C LYS A 35 -9.36 -18.57 1.54
N LYS A 36 -8.96 -18.94 2.75
CA LYS A 36 -7.56 -19.04 3.20
C LYS A 36 -6.80 -17.71 3.02
N ASP A 37 -7.45 -16.59 3.30
CA ASP A 37 -6.89 -15.24 3.20
C ASP A 37 -7.12 -14.40 4.47
N TYR A 38 -6.34 -13.33 4.63
CA TYR A 38 -6.56 -12.32 5.66
C TYR A 38 -7.32 -11.14 5.10
N GLN A 39 -8.43 -10.78 5.75
CA GLN A 39 -9.14 -9.53 5.56
C GLN A 39 -8.56 -8.47 6.51
N ILE A 40 -8.01 -7.41 5.92
CA ILE A 40 -7.30 -6.35 6.64
C ILE A 40 -7.98 -5.01 6.35
N ASP A 41 -8.38 -4.30 7.40
CA ASP A 41 -8.84 -2.91 7.29
C ASP A 41 -7.73 -1.98 7.79
N PHE A 42 -7.32 -1.06 6.93
CA PHE A 42 -6.38 0.01 7.22
C PHE A 42 -7.10 1.34 7.35
N LYS A 43 -6.66 2.18 8.28
CA LYS A 43 -7.12 3.57 8.41
C LYS A 43 -5.95 4.54 8.29
N ASN A 44 -6.14 5.61 7.51
CA ASN A 44 -5.29 6.79 7.49
C ASN A 44 -6.13 8.08 7.47
N GLN A 45 -5.51 9.23 7.23
CA GLN A 45 -6.20 10.52 7.12
C GLN A 45 -7.19 10.60 5.94
N ALA A 46 -6.94 9.85 4.85
CA ALA A 46 -7.78 9.85 3.66
C ALA A 46 -9.00 8.91 3.76
N GLY A 47 -8.98 7.93 4.68
CA GLY A 47 -10.12 7.05 4.91
C GLY A 47 -9.74 5.64 5.35
N VAL A 48 -10.68 4.71 5.13
CA VAL A 48 -10.54 3.28 5.44
C VAL A 48 -10.33 2.49 4.14
N TYR A 49 -9.30 1.67 4.10
CA TYR A 49 -8.92 0.82 2.97
C TYR A 49 -9.03 -0.64 3.37
N LYS A 50 -9.60 -1.46 2.49
CA LYS A 50 -9.78 -2.89 2.73
C LYS A 50 -8.92 -3.69 1.78
N VAL A 51 -8.18 -4.64 2.31
CA VAL A 51 -7.25 -5.47 1.55
C VAL A 51 -7.46 -6.93 1.91
N ARG A 52 -7.31 -7.80 0.91
CA ARG A 52 -7.18 -9.23 1.11
C ARG A 52 -5.76 -9.63 0.79
N GLU A 53 -5.11 -10.32 1.72
CA GLU A 53 -3.72 -10.73 1.56
C GLU A 53 -3.54 -12.20 1.94
N THR A 54 -2.75 -12.89 1.11
CA THR A 54 -2.34 -14.29 1.31
C THR A 54 -0.90 -14.38 1.81
N LEU A 55 -0.09 -13.34 1.58
CA LEU A 55 1.30 -13.27 1.99
C LEU A 55 1.42 -12.98 3.50
N MET A 56 1.93 -13.98 4.21
CA MET A 56 2.06 -14.01 5.67
C MET A 56 3.13 -13.07 6.23
N ASP A 57 4.00 -12.52 5.38
CA ASP A 57 5.22 -11.83 5.79
C ASP A 57 4.97 -10.55 6.59
N CYS A 58 3.77 -9.95 6.43
CA CYS A 58 3.34 -8.75 7.14
C CYS A 58 2.58 -9.03 8.45
N LEU A 59 2.21 -10.28 8.74
CA LEU A 59 1.19 -10.56 9.75
C LEU A 59 1.61 -10.13 11.16
N ARG A 60 2.91 -10.23 11.46
CA ARG A 60 3.45 -9.83 12.76
C ARG A 60 3.28 -8.33 12.98
N GLU A 61 3.70 -7.52 12.02
CA GLU A 61 3.66 -6.06 12.05
C GLU A 61 2.22 -5.54 12.03
N LEU A 62 1.33 -6.19 11.25
CA LEU A 62 -0.09 -5.86 11.22
C LEU A 62 -0.78 -6.14 12.57
N ARG A 63 -0.47 -7.28 13.20
CA ARG A 63 -0.98 -7.63 14.54
C ARG A 63 -0.49 -6.66 15.59
N GLU A 64 0.77 -6.26 15.53
CA GLU A 64 1.35 -5.28 16.46
C GLU A 64 0.71 -3.91 16.27
N SER A 65 0.55 -3.46 15.02
CA SER A 65 -0.19 -2.23 14.69
C SER A 65 -1.60 -2.24 15.28
N LEU A 66 -2.33 -3.35 15.16
CA LEU A 66 -3.68 -3.48 15.71
C LEU A 66 -3.69 -3.45 17.25
N LYS A 67 -2.75 -4.14 17.90
CA LYS A 67 -2.66 -4.22 19.36
C LYS A 67 -2.24 -2.89 19.99
N GLU A 68 -1.21 -2.27 19.43
CA GLU A 68 -0.59 -1.06 20.00
C GLU A 68 -1.20 0.22 19.43
N LYS A 69 -2.11 0.11 18.45
CA LYS A 69 -2.66 1.23 17.67
C LYS A 69 -1.55 2.10 17.04
N LYS A 70 -0.40 1.50 16.77
CA LYS A 70 0.75 2.16 16.14
C LYS A 70 0.70 2.03 14.63
N PRO A 71 1.19 3.03 13.89
CA PRO A 71 1.24 2.94 12.45
C PRO A 71 2.26 1.89 11.99
N VAL A 72 1.89 1.18 10.92
CA VAL A 72 2.76 0.30 10.14
C VAL A 72 2.91 0.89 8.75
N ARG A 73 4.13 0.89 8.22
CA ARG A 73 4.42 1.31 6.87
C ARG A 73 4.14 0.15 5.93
N VAL A 74 3.24 0.35 4.98
CA VAL A 74 2.83 -0.69 4.03
C VAL A 74 3.12 -0.20 2.62
N VAL A 75 3.72 -1.08 1.81
CA VAL A 75 4.00 -0.83 0.39
C VAL A 75 2.98 -1.60 -0.44
N PHE A 76 2.33 -0.89 -1.37
CA PHE A 76 1.31 -1.46 -2.26
C PHE A 76 1.77 -1.47 -3.72
N LYS A 77 1.33 -2.49 -4.46
CA LYS A 77 1.32 -2.40 -5.91
C LYS A 77 0.27 -1.37 -6.38
N PRO A 78 0.63 -0.48 -7.32
CA PRO A 78 -0.25 0.60 -7.75
C PRO A 78 -1.54 0.14 -8.44
N MET A 79 -1.62 -1.12 -8.89
CA MET A 79 -2.77 -1.65 -9.66
C MET A 79 -3.66 -2.66 -8.91
N GLY A 80 -3.53 -2.84 -7.59
CA GLY A 80 -4.36 -3.86 -6.93
C GLY A 80 -4.40 -3.93 -5.41
N LEU A 81 -3.97 -2.89 -4.67
CA LEU A 81 -3.87 -2.91 -3.19
C LEU A 81 -3.19 -4.17 -2.63
N VAL A 82 -2.35 -4.84 -3.42
CA VAL A 82 -1.58 -6.00 -2.99
C VAL A 82 -0.43 -5.50 -2.14
N ILE A 83 -0.30 -6.05 -0.94
CA ILE A 83 0.75 -5.66 0.01
C ILE A 83 2.03 -6.38 -0.42
N THR A 84 3.08 -5.60 -0.68
CA THR A 84 4.38 -6.16 -1.06
C THR A 84 5.37 -6.20 0.10
N SER A 85 5.20 -5.32 1.08
CA SER A 85 6.01 -5.32 2.30
C SER A 85 5.37 -4.50 3.41
N CYS A 86 5.73 -4.84 4.65
CA CYS A 86 5.37 -4.08 5.84
C CYS A 86 6.60 -3.85 6.72
N SER A 87 6.70 -2.66 7.32
CA SER A 87 7.74 -2.35 8.30
C SER A 87 7.19 -1.48 9.42
N LYS A 88 7.76 -1.64 10.61
CA LYS A 88 7.43 -0.74 11.73
C LYS A 88 7.84 0.69 11.39
N VAL A 89 7.00 1.64 11.75
CA VAL A 89 7.37 3.06 11.66
C VAL A 89 8.29 3.36 12.83
N SER A 90 9.59 3.55 12.56
CA SER A 90 10.54 4.03 13.56
C SER A 90 10.29 5.52 13.79
N THR A 91 9.69 5.86 14.93
CA THR A 91 9.67 7.24 15.44
C THR A 91 11.06 7.53 15.99
N LYS A 92 11.86 8.26 15.20
CA LYS A 92 13.10 8.87 15.68
C LYS A 92 12.81 10.04 16.61
#